data_AF-A0A6S7KDG3-F1
#
_entry.id   AF-A0A6S7KDG3-F1
#
_cell.length_a   1.000
_cell.length_b   1.000
_cell.length_c   1.000
_cell.angle_alpha   90.00
_cell.angle_beta   90.00
_cell.angle_gamma   90.00
#
_symmetry.space_group_name_H-M   'P 1'
#
loop_
_entity.id
_entity.type
_entity.pdbx_description
1 polymer ?
#
loop_
_entity_poly.entity_id
_entity_poly.type
_entity_poly.pdbx_seq_one_letter_code
_entity_poly.pdbx_strand_id
1 'polypeptide(L)' 'MKGDMSEPFLGLSEDDQRLLHETVEIVFHSAATVRFDEELRLALKLNVVGLEHVLELCRNVKKLE' A
#
# COMPACT_ATOMS: atom_id res chain seq x y z
N MET A 1 12.54 -6.15 -1.42
CA MET A 1 11.57 -5.10 -1.11
C MET A 1 10.93 -5.39 0.25
N LYS A 2 11.05 -4.45 1.21
CA LYS A 2 10.32 -4.47 2.48
C LYS A 2 9.38 -3.27 2.47
N GLY A 3 8.19 -3.41 3.01
CA GLY A 3 7.20 -2.33 3.07
C GLY A 3 6.19 -2.54 4.19
N ASP A 4 5.50 -1.46 4.54
CA ASP A 4 4.46 -1.39 5.56
C ASP A 4 3.36 -0.44 5.06
N MET A 5 2.12 -0.92 5.02
CA MET A 5 1.01 -0.11 4.51
C MET A 5 0.66 1.09 5.38
N SER A 6 1.03 1.06 6.66
CA SER A 6 0.79 2.18 7.56
C SER A 6 1.77 3.33 7.35
N GLU A 7 2.79 3.16 6.50
CA GLU A 7 3.80 4.15 6.20
C GLU A 7 3.56 4.83 4.85
N PRO A 8 3.91 6.12 4.70
CA PRO A 8 3.85 6.81 3.42
C PRO A 8 4.63 6.05 2.34
N PHE A 9 4.13 6.07 1.10
CA PHE A 9 4.70 5.31 -0.03
C PHE A 9 4.92 3.82 0.28
N LEU A 10 4.11 3.25 1.18
CA LEU A 10 4.19 1.87 1.65
C LEU A 10 5.53 1.52 2.33
N GLY A 11 6.29 2.53 2.79
CA GLY A 11 7.62 2.36 3.35
C GLY A 11 8.68 1.87 2.35
N LEU A 12 8.39 2.00 1.05
CA LEU A 12 9.26 1.52 -0.02
C LEU A 12 10.41 2.49 -0.30
N SER A 13 11.57 1.94 -0.63
CA SER A 13 12.67 2.73 -1.20
C SER A 13 12.27 3.31 -2.56
N GLU A 14 12.89 4.42 -2.98
CA GLU A 14 12.59 5.01 -4.29
C GLU A 14 12.91 4.05 -5.45
N ASP A 15 13.96 3.23 -5.32
CA ASP A 15 14.31 2.22 -6.31
C ASP A 15 13.21 1.16 -6.45
N ASP A 16 12.67 0.68 -5.32
CA ASP A 16 11.57 -0.27 -5.30
C ASP A 16 10.29 0.36 -5.88
N GLN A 17 9.97 1.61 -5.55
CA GLN A 17 8.83 2.33 -6.12
C GLN A 17 8.96 2.46 -7.65
N ARG A 18 10.13 2.88 -8.15
CA ARG A 18 10.42 2.96 -9.59
C ARG A 18 10.22 1.61 -10.26
N LEU A 19 10.76 0.54 -9.68
CA LEU A 19 10.58 -0.80 -10.21
C LEU A 19 9.10 -1.15 -10.36
N LEU A 20 8.30 -0.96 -9.30
CA LEU A 20 6.87 -1.25 -9.34
C LEU A 20 6.11 -0.41 -10.37
N HIS A 21 6.43 0.89 -10.47
CA HIS A 21 5.79 1.79 -11.43
C HIS A 21 5.99 1.35 -12.89
N GLU A 22 7.14 0.75 -13.21
CA GLU A 22 7.47 0.30 -14.58
C GLU A 22 7.02 -1.14 -14.89
N THR A 23 6.90 -2.01 -13.88
CA THR A 23 6.74 -3.46 -14.10
C THR A 23 5.40 -4.04 -13.65
N VAL A 24 4.64 -3.38 -12.79
CA VAL A 24 3.35 -3.91 -12.32
C VAL A 24 2.24 -3.59 -13.33
N GLU A 25 1.31 -4.54 -13.49
CA GLU A 25 0.14 -4.40 -14.37
C GLU A 25 -1.17 -4.61 -13.59
N ILE A 26 -1.15 -5.42 -12.52
CA ILE A 26 -2.32 -5.71 -11.69
C ILE A 26 -1.93 -5.61 -10.22
N VAL A 27 -2.76 -4.93 -9.41
CA VAL A 27 -2.57 -4.79 -7.96
C VAL A 27 -3.69 -5.49 -7.21
N PHE A 28 -3.34 -6.50 -6.41
CA PHE A 28 -4.26 -7.15 -5.50
C PHE A 28 -4.03 -6.63 -4.07
N HIS A 29 -4.98 -5.86 -3.56
CA HIS A 29 -4.94 -5.36 -2.19
C HIS A 29 -5.77 -6.25 -1.25
N SER A 30 -5.08 -7.11 -0.50
CA SER A 30 -5.69 -7.99 0.50
C SER A 30 -5.10 -7.78 1.90
N ALA A 31 -4.19 -6.83 2.06
CA ALA A 31 -3.56 -6.55 3.35
C ALA A 31 -4.52 -5.75 4.24
N ALA A 32 -4.76 -6.25 5.44
CA ALA A 32 -5.58 -5.61 6.46
C ALA A 32 -5.26 -6.24 7.82
N THR A 33 -5.62 -5.55 8.89
CA THR A 33 -5.75 -6.13 10.22
C THR A 33 -7.22 -6.46 10.48
N VAL A 34 -7.49 -7.70 10.93
CA VAL A 34 -8.84 -8.22 11.18
C VAL A 34 -8.98 -8.63 12.65
N ARG A 35 -8.45 -7.78 13.54
CA ARG A 35 -8.53 -7.95 14.99
C ARG A 35 -9.69 -7.14 15.54
N PHE A 36 -10.61 -7.82 16.23
CA PHE A 36 -11.81 -7.19 16.79
C PHE A 36 -11.55 -6.44 18.10
N ASP A 37 -10.41 -6.70 18.73
CA ASP A 37 -9.94 -6.10 19.98
C ASP A 37 -8.83 -5.05 19.76
N GLU A 38 -8.52 -4.73 18.50
CA GLU A 38 -7.52 -3.73 18.17
C GLU A 38 -8.06 -2.31 18.34
N GLU A 39 -7.20 -1.38 18.76
CA GLU A 39 -7.62 0.02 18.87
C GLU A 39 -8.11 0.56 17.53
N LEU A 40 -9.29 1.18 17.55
CA LEU A 40 -9.94 1.73 16.36
C LEU A 40 -9.00 2.64 15.55
N ARG A 41 -8.18 3.46 16.23
CA ARG A 41 -7.22 4.35 15.55
C ARG A 41 -6.18 3.57 14.74
N LEU A 42 -5.71 2.44 15.25
CA LEU A 42 -4.75 1.59 14.55
C LEU A 42 -5.42 0.86 13.37
N ALA A 43 -6.61 0.31 13.59
CA ALA A 43 -7.40 -0.33 12.55
C ALA A 43 -7.71 0.65 11.40
N LEU A 44 -8.06 1.91 11.72
CA LEU A 44 -8.27 2.95 10.71
C LEU A 44 -6.97 3.31 9.96
N LYS A 45 -5.84 3.44 10.66
CA LYS A 45 -4.55 3.74 10.03
C LYS A 45 -4.19 2.65 9.00
N LEU A 46 -4.39 1.38 9.33
CA LEU A 46 -4.02 0.28 8.44
C LEU A 46 -5.06 0.02 7.33
N ASN A 47 -6.34 -0.12 7.69
CA ASN A 47 -7.36 -0.61 6.76
C ASN A 47 -7.96 0.50 5.89
N VAL A 48 -7.90 1.76 6.33
CA VAL A 48 -8.49 2.89 5.61
C VAL A 48 -7.39 3.79 5.05
N VAL A 49 -6.51 4.31 5.91
CA VAL A 49 -5.42 5.20 5.44
C VAL A 49 -4.40 4.43 4.60
N GLY A 50 -4.06 3.19 4.99
CA GLY A 50 -3.16 2.36 4.20
C GLY A 50 -3.66 2.07 2.77
N LEU A 51 -4.98 2.07 2.55
CA LEU A 51 -5.55 1.97 1.20
C LEU A 51 -5.20 3.21 0.36
N GLU A 52 -5.16 4.41 0.94
CA GLU A 52 -4.77 5.63 0.23
C GLU A 52 -3.33 5.54 -0.31
N HIS A 53 -2.41 5.00 0.48
CA HIS A 53 -1.03 4.77 0.04
C HIS A 53 -0.95 3.76 -1.13
N VAL A 54 -1.78 2.72 -1.10
CA VAL A 54 -1.85 1.75 -2.21
C VAL A 54 -2.42 2.39 -3.47
N LEU A 55 -3.45 3.23 -3.34
CA LEU A 55 -4.00 3.99 -4.47
C LEU A 55 -2.98 4.98 -5.03
N GLU A 56 -2.16 5.60 -4.19
CA GLU A 56 -1.07 6.48 -4.61
C GLU A 56 -0.02 5.73 -5.43
N LEU A 57 0.38 4.52 -5.01
CA LEU A 57 1.22 3.64 -5.83
C LEU A 57 0.54 3.36 -7.18
N CYS A 58 -0.72 2.91 -7.17
CA CYS A 58 -1.44 2.53 -8.39
C CYS A 58 -1.52 3.67 -9.41
N ARG A 59 -1.71 4.91 -8.97
CA ARG A 59 -1.74 6.09 -9.86
C ARG A 59 -0.43 6.31 -10.64
N ASN A 60 0.68 5.80 -10.11
CA ASN A 60 2.00 5.94 -10.72
C ASN A 60 2.43 4.68 -11.50
N VAL A 61 1.65 3.59 -11.43
CA VAL A 61 1.91 2.37 -12.21
C VAL A 61 1.51 2.59 -13.66
N LYS A 62 2.48 2.47 -14.57
CA LYS A 62 2.31 2.88 -15.98
C LYS A 62 1.49 1.92 -16.82
N LYS A 63 1.35 0.67 -16.39
CA LYS A 63 0.73 -0.42 -17.15
C LYS A 63 -0.48 -1.01 -16.42
N LEU A 64 -1.05 -0.25 -15.48
CA LEU A 64 -2.18 -0.72 -14.68
C LEU A 64 -3.39 -0.99 -15.58
N GLU A 65 -3.94 -2.21 -15.50
CA GLU A 65 -5.15 -2.64 -16.23
C GLU A 65 -6.46 -2.20 -15.55
#